data_AF-A0AAD3M1V6-F1
#
_entry.id   AF-A0AAD3M1V6-F1
#
_cell.length_a   1.000
_cell.length_b   1.000
_cell.length_c   1.000
_cell.angle_alpha   90.00
_cell.angle_beta   90.00
_cell.angle_gamma   90.00
#
_symmetry.space_group_name_H-M   'P 1'
#
loop_
_entity.id
_entity.type
_entity.pdbx_description
1 polymer ?
#
loop_
_entity_poly.entity_id
_entity_poly.type
_entity_poly.pdbx_seq_one_letter_code
_entity_poly.pdbx_strand_id
1 'polypeptide(L)'
;MHTLCIQHTLPFCDAYAKSSHIDGNIYSTETTTMRYTYKKCLGWFFVIVGVGAVSLALFHACSLGSSSGVDIRSRQGSPITALLKGKIQDIISGDEDIAYHIKEEVACNLPQNTCVCLADKETFQLPFSNLLFPHVWAHKIAHAFLESHPDPEGVKRHRAQEYSSFQRRSYSPADVLIVAQANNPLQYPTQGVEVRPLRTIIIPGLGLKEEKRPKHTVYLTASLGTFDVAATVDNVSVSGEGEKHMILSSPYLSALNRQLQFVTYTNTVFHPKTADTVKFATKDHQSFFTIKVGHGTIPRLYNTGYQREYNISALVTIATKTFLRYDKLKDLIDSIRQYYPTVTIVIADDNEHPQPVTGPHIEHYIMPFGKGWFAGRNLAVSQVTTKYVLWVDDDFIFTANTKLEKMVDILEKTTLDLVGGAVREVTGYTATFRHIISVEEGGEEGDCLHIRHGYHHVIEGFPDCVVVDAVINFFMGRTDKVQQVGFNPRLARQAHLEFFIDALGSLHIGSCSDVIISHASKIKLPWSKTDAQKAYDKFRYSPSSADNNIHNEVFYFKNRFKCMTSH
;
A
#
# COMPACT_ATOMS: atom_id res chain seq x y z
N MET A 1 24.12 -10.65 38.92
CA MET A 1 23.83 -11.00 40.33
C MET A 1 22.55 -11.83 40.31
N HIS A 2 22.65 -13.17 40.29
CA HIS A 2 22.60 -14.04 41.48
C HIS A 2 21.22 -13.96 42.18
N THR A 3 20.42 -15.01 42.42
CA THR A 3 20.57 -16.48 42.43
C THR A 3 19.17 -17.11 42.65
N LEU A 4 19.07 -18.44 42.50
CA LEU A 4 18.19 -19.42 43.18
C LEU A 4 17.08 -20.11 42.37
N CYS A 5 17.43 -21.32 41.91
CA CYS A 5 16.58 -22.51 41.92
C CYS A 5 16.48 -23.12 43.33
N ILE A 6 15.37 -23.79 43.61
CA ILE A 6 15.14 -24.76 44.71
C ILE A 6 14.42 -25.97 44.03
N GLN A 7 15.10 -27.12 43.89
CA GLN A 7 14.93 -28.40 44.65
C GLN A 7 13.54 -29.05 44.50
N HIS A 8 13.30 -30.35 44.38
CA HIS A 8 14.00 -31.66 44.52
C HIS A 8 13.11 -32.65 43.69
N THR A 9 13.48 -33.84 43.20
CA THR A 9 13.80 -35.08 43.93
C THR A 9 14.30 -36.18 42.95
N LEU A 10 15.24 -36.99 43.46
CA LEU A 10 15.87 -38.23 42.96
C LEU A 10 14.90 -39.46 43.07
N PRO A 11 15.22 -40.73 42.69
CA PRO A 11 16.55 -41.33 42.92
C PRO A 11 17.06 -42.60 42.15
N PHE A 12 18.32 -42.96 42.51
CA PHE A 12 18.97 -44.30 42.62
C PHE A 12 19.29 -45.11 41.34
N CYS A 13 20.43 -45.82 41.15
CA CYS A 13 21.59 -46.32 41.93
C CYS A 13 22.79 -46.43 40.94
N ASP A 14 24.01 -45.96 41.24
CA ASP A 14 25.12 -46.53 42.03
C ASP A 14 26.00 -47.64 41.40
N ALA A 15 27.32 -47.35 41.34
CA ALA A 15 28.54 -48.19 41.56
C ALA A 15 29.66 -47.88 40.53
N TYR A 16 30.73 -47.13 40.86
CA TYR A 16 32.03 -47.57 41.46
C TYR A 16 32.70 -48.77 40.74
N ALA A 17 34.00 -48.87 40.40
CA ALA A 17 35.21 -48.14 40.79
C ALA A 17 36.42 -48.43 39.83
N LYS A 18 37.29 -47.41 39.73
CA LYS A 18 38.77 -47.34 39.59
C LYS A 18 39.72 -48.55 39.34
N SER A 19 40.79 -48.22 38.59
CA SER A 19 42.24 -48.60 38.74
C SER A 19 42.65 -49.98 38.16
N SER A 20 43.82 -50.25 37.54
CA SER A 20 45.14 -49.59 37.37
C SER A 20 45.96 -50.32 36.28
N HIS A 21 47.00 -49.66 35.77
CA HIS A 21 48.05 -50.13 34.83
C HIS A 21 48.93 -51.31 35.35
N ILE A 22 49.54 -52.09 34.42
CA ILE A 22 51.01 -52.15 34.07
C ILE A 22 51.38 -53.48 33.33
N ASP A 23 52.07 -53.32 32.19
CA ASP A 23 53.09 -54.11 31.43
C ASP A 23 53.00 -55.63 31.08
N GLY A 24 53.47 -55.95 29.85
CA GLY A 24 54.25 -57.19 29.59
C GLY A 24 54.06 -57.95 28.25
N ASN A 25 54.80 -57.55 27.20
CA ASN A 25 55.44 -58.30 26.09
C ASN A 25 54.92 -59.62 25.44
N ILE A 26 54.85 -59.56 24.09
CA ILE A 26 55.32 -60.49 23.01
C ILE A 26 54.72 -61.93 22.90
N TYR A 27 53.95 -62.20 21.83
CA TYR A 27 54.31 -63.07 20.67
C TYR A 27 53.13 -63.21 19.69
N SER A 28 53.46 -63.25 18.40
CA SER A 28 52.60 -63.45 17.24
C SER A 28 51.92 -64.81 17.17
N THR A 29 50.72 -64.89 16.60
CA THR A 29 50.35 -65.88 15.54
C THR A 29 48.97 -65.58 14.94
N GLU A 30 48.80 -66.02 13.71
CA GLU A 30 47.86 -65.60 12.66
C GLU A 30 46.41 -66.11 12.78
N THR A 31 45.54 -65.50 11.93
CA THR A 31 44.35 -66.10 11.24
C THR A 31 43.09 -66.40 12.09
N THR A 32 41.82 -66.12 11.73
CA THR A 32 41.16 -65.71 10.47
C THR A 32 39.70 -65.30 10.75
N THR A 33 39.22 -64.43 9.87
CA THR A 33 37.89 -63.89 9.56
C THR A 33 36.63 -64.76 9.75
N MET A 34 35.55 -64.11 10.22
CA MET A 34 34.20 -64.05 9.60
C MET A 34 33.11 -63.87 10.66
N ARG A 35 32.73 -62.62 10.98
CA ARG A 35 31.40 -62.29 11.58
C ARG A 35 31.05 -60.79 11.64
N TYR A 36 31.90 -59.89 11.14
CA TYR A 36 31.75 -58.45 11.36
C TYR A 36 31.03 -57.66 10.24
N THR A 37 30.71 -58.29 9.11
CA THR A 37 30.18 -57.60 7.92
C THR A 37 28.65 -57.48 7.86
N TYR A 38 27.89 -58.27 8.63
CA TYR A 38 26.43 -58.26 8.54
C TYR A 38 25.76 -57.14 9.38
N LYS A 39 26.37 -56.73 10.52
CA LYS A 39 25.80 -55.68 11.39
C LYS A 39 25.99 -54.26 10.83
N LYS A 40 27.05 -54.00 10.06
CA LYS A 40 27.31 -52.67 9.46
C LYS A 40 26.39 -52.36 8.27
N CYS A 41 26.06 -53.36 7.44
CA CYS A 41 25.15 -53.15 6.31
C CYS A 41 23.70 -52.88 6.77
N LEU A 42 23.24 -53.57 7.81
CA LEU A 42 21.88 -53.35 8.34
C LEU A 42 21.73 -51.95 8.96
N GLY A 43 22.75 -51.49 9.70
CA GLY A 43 22.77 -50.13 10.27
C GLY A 43 22.78 -49.03 9.22
N TRP A 44 23.53 -49.19 8.13
CA TRP A 44 23.53 -48.22 7.02
C TRP A 44 22.21 -48.20 6.26
N PHE A 45 21.54 -49.35 6.12
CA PHE A 45 20.22 -49.42 5.49
C PHE A 45 19.16 -48.65 6.31
N PHE A 46 19.14 -48.80 7.64
CA PHE A 46 18.22 -48.05 8.50
C PHE A 46 18.51 -46.54 8.54
N VAL A 47 19.78 -46.12 8.45
CA VAL A 47 20.14 -44.70 8.38
C VAL A 47 19.73 -44.09 7.04
N ILE A 48 19.94 -44.80 5.92
CA ILE A 48 19.54 -44.30 4.58
C ILE A 48 18.02 -44.24 4.45
N VAL A 49 17.30 -45.25 4.94
CA VAL A 49 15.82 -45.24 4.95
C VAL A 49 15.28 -44.18 5.92
N GLY A 50 15.91 -43.99 7.08
CA GLY A 50 15.54 -42.95 8.05
C GLY A 50 15.78 -41.54 7.52
N VAL A 51 16.92 -41.28 6.88
CA VAL A 51 17.22 -40.00 6.22
C VAL A 51 16.30 -39.78 5.02
N GLY A 52 16.06 -40.81 4.21
CA GLY A 52 15.12 -40.77 3.10
C GLY A 52 13.69 -40.47 3.53
N ALA A 53 13.21 -41.08 4.63
CA ALA A 53 11.89 -40.84 5.19
C ALA A 53 11.77 -39.47 5.85
N VAL A 54 12.81 -38.96 6.50
CA VAL A 54 12.86 -37.59 7.05
C VAL A 54 12.91 -36.57 5.91
N SER A 55 13.66 -36.82 4.85
CA SER A 55 13.67 -35.99 3.64
C SER A 55 12.32 -36.03 2.93
N LEU A 56 11.65 -37.19 2.82
CA LEU A 56 10.30 -37.29 2.25
C LEU A 56 9.26 -36.62 3.14
N ALA A 57 9.39 -36.71 4.46
CA ALA A 57 8.50 -36.06 5.43
C ALA A 57 8.73 -34.55 5.46
N LEU A 58 9.96 -34.06 5.30
CA LEU A 58 10.27 -32.65 5.10
C LEU A 58 9.78 -32.16 3.74
N PHE A 59 9.90 -32.98 2.69
CA PHE A 59 9.37 -32.66 1.36
C PHE A 59 7.83 -32.62 1.39
N HIS A 60 7.18 -33.55 2.08
CA HIS A 60 5.72 -33.56 2.27
C HIS A 60 5.24 -32.47 3.23
N ALA A 61 5.97 -32.16 4.31
CA ALA A 61 5.63 -31.06 5.20
C ALA A 61 5.85 -29.69 4.53
N CYS A 62 6.83 -29.55 3.63
CA CYS A 62 6.99 -28.38 2.77
C CYS A 62 6.00 -28.38 1.59
N SER A 63 5.50 -29.53 1.12
CA SER A 63 4.54 -29.62 0.02
C SER A 63 3.08 -29.63 0.46
N LEU A 64 2.78 -29.70 1.76
CA LEU A 64 1.42 -29.60 2.32
C LEU A 64 1.01 -28.18 2.72
N GLY A 65 1.73 -27.17 2.24
CA GLY A 65 1.17 -25.84 2.04
C GLY A 65 0.84 -25.66 0.58
N SER A 66 -0.21 -26.31 0.05
CA SER A 66 -0.84 -25.77 -1.17
C SER A 66 -1.42 -24.42 -0.76
N SER A 67 -0.61 -23.37 -0.87
CA SER A 67 -1.04 -21.98 -0.71
C SER A 67 -2.12 -21.77 -1.77
N SER A 68 -3.38 -22.01 -1.39
CA SER A 68 -4.52 -21.54 -2.15
C SER A 68 -4.24 -20.07 -2.45
N GLY A 69 -4.17 -19.71 -3.73
CA GLY A 69 -3.89 -18.32 -4.12
C GLY A 69 -4.84 -17.39 -3.38
N VAL A 70 -4.32 -16.24 -2.94
CA VAL A 70 -5.14 -15.27 -2.22
C VAL A 70 -5.71 -14.29 -3.24
N ASP A 71 -7.04 -14.16 -3.25
CA ASP A 71 -7.70 -13.10 -3.99
C ASP A 71 -7.40 -11.74 -3.34
N ILE A 72 -6.49 -11.00 -3.95
CA ILE A 72 -6.19 -9.62 -3.56
C ILE A 72 -7.05 -8.60 -4.32
N ARG A 73 -8.05 -9.04 -5.09
CA ARG A 73 -9.04 -8.11 -5.63
C ARG A 73 -9.83 -7.53 -4.48
N SER A 74 -9.97 -6.22 -4.49
CA SER A 74 -10.94 -5.58 -3.63
C SER A 74 -12.33 -6.06 -4.00
N ARG A 75 -12.92 -6.90 -3.14
CA ARG A 75 -14.34 -7.26 -3.25
C ARG A 75 -15.11 -5.95 -3.14
N GLN A 76 -15.73 -5.52 -4.24
CA GLN A 76 -16.86 -4.60 -4.13
C GLN A 76 -17.79 -5.23 -3.10
N GLY A 77 -18.04 -4.53 -2.00
CA GLY A 77 -18.95 -4.96 -0.95
C GLY A 77 -20.41 -5.05 -1.43
N SER A 78 -20.70 -5.31 -2.71
CA SER A 78 -22.05 -5.17 -3.26
C SER A 78 -23.11 -5.96 -2.48
N PRO A 79 -22.88 -7.19 -1.95
CA PRO A 79 -23.90 -7.87 -1.16
C PRO A 79 -24.00 -7.28 0.26
N ILE A 80 -22.87 -7.11 0.95
CA ILE A 80 -22.86 -6.66 2.36
C ILE A 80 -23.23 -5.19 2.47
N THR A 81 -22.69 -4.33 1.59
CA THR A 81 -23.02 -2.91 1.51
C THR A 81 -24.46 -2.69 1.04
N ALA A 82 -25.00 -3.49 0.11
CA ALA A 82 -26.43 -3.40 -0.23
C ALA A 82 -27.32 -3.86 0.93
N LEU A 83 -26.93 -4.93 1.64
CA LEU A 83 -27.65 -5.43 2.81
C LEU A 83 -27.58 -4.45 3.99
N LEU A 84 -26.42 -3.81 4.21
CA LEU A 84 -26.24 -2.74 5.19
C LEU A 84 -27.02 -1.48 4.78
N LYS A 85 -27.00 -1.07 3.52
CA LYS A 85 -27.81 0.05 3.01
C LYS A 85 -29.31 -0.21 3.16
N GLY A 86 -29.77 -1.42 2.83
CA GLY A 86 -31.17 -1.84 3.04
C GLY A 86 -31.55 -1.75 4.52
N LYS A 87 -30.75 -2.33 5.41
CA LYS A 87 -30.96 -2.23 6.87
C LYS A 87 -30.92 -0.79 7.39
N ILE A 88 -30.05 0.06 6.87
CA ILE A 88 -29.98 1.48 7.24
C ILE A 88 -31.23 2.22 6.77
N GLN A 89 -31.73 1.92 5.56
CA GLN A 89 -32.98 2.48 5.05
C GLN A 89 -34.16 2.08 5.96
N ASP A 90 -34.24 0.80 6.34
CA ASP A 90 -35.28 0.28 7.24
C ASP A 90 -35.25 0.94 8.64
N ILE A 91 -34.04 1.29 9.13
CA ILE A 91 -33.85 2.02 10.40
C ILE A 91 -34.32 3.47 10.29
N ILE A 92 -34.17 4.09 9.12
CA ILE A 92 -34.57 5.48 8.88
C ILE A 92 -36.09 5.59 8.68
N SER A 93 -36.74 4.58 8.09
CA SER A 93 -38.18 4.56 7.79
C SER A 93 -39.08 4.09 8.95
N GLY A 94 -38.53 3.76 10.12
CA GLY A 94 -39.30 3.20 11.24
C GLY A 94 -40.27 4.16 11.95
N ASP A 95 -40.18 5.48 11.74
CA ASP A 95 -40.93 6.52 12.47
C ASP A 95 -41.51 7.60 11.51
N GLU A 96 -42.06 7.19 10.35
CA GLU A 96 -42.63 8.14 9.36
C GLU A 96 -43.86 8.91 9.87
N ASP A 97 -44.54 8.42 10.91
CA ASP A 97 -45.80 9.00 11.43
C ASP A 97 -45.64 10.13 12.46
N ILE A 98 -44.41 10.48 12.86
CA ILE A 98 -44.14 11.53 13.86
C ILE A 98 -43.78 12.86 13.17
N ALA A 99 -44.61 13.88 13.41
CA ALA A 99 -44.42 15.23 12.89
C ALA A 99 -43.13 15.89 13.42
N TYR A 100 -42.50 16.71 12.58
CA TYR A 100 -41.30 17.45 12.90
C TYR A 100 -41.28 18.81 12.17
N HIS A 101 -40.51 19.76 12.70
CA HIS A 101 -40.33 21.08 12.13
C HIS A 101 -38.88 21.29 11.71
N ILE A 102 -38.65 21.58 10.42
CA ILE A 102 -37.31 21.79 9.89
C ILE A 102 -36.72 23.08 10.45
N LYS A 103 -35.48 23.00 10.94
CA LYS A 103 -34.69 24.15 11.39
C LYS A 103 -33.81 24.59 10.21
N GLU A 104 -34.35 25.48 9.39
CA GLU A 104 -33.72 25.87 8.11
C GLU A 104 -32.29 26.42 8.26
N GLU A 105 -32.00 27.13 9.35
CA GLU A 105 -30.66 27.65 9.66
C GLU A 105 -29.59 26.56 9.84
N VAL A 106 -29.98 25.34 10.25
CA VAL A 106 -29.09 24.19 10.37
C VAL A 106 -29.15 23.33 9.12
N ALA A 107 -30.36 23.08 8.60
CA ALA A 107 -30.58 22.24 7.43
C ALA A 107 -29.86 22.77 6.18
N CYS A 108 -29.75 24.09 6.02
CA CYS A 108 -29.02 24.69 4.90
C CYS A 108 -27.49 24.41 4.91
N ASN A 109 -26.92 24.01 6.06
CA ASN A 109 -25.51 23.65 6.18
C ASN A 109 -25.23 22.19 5.79
N LEU A 110 -26.27 21.36 5.66
CA LEU A 110 -26.14 19.97 5.27
C LEU A 110 -25.79 19.84 3.78
N PRO A 111 -25.10 18.75 3.40
CA PRO A 111 -24.82 18.46 1.99
C PRO A 111 -26.13 18.32 1.21
N GLN A 112 -26.28 19.10 0.15
CA GLN A 112 -27.40 18.99 -0.77
C GLN A 112 -27.25 17.75 -1.67
N ASN A 113 -28.38 17.14 -2.05
CA ASN A 113 -28.42 15.97 -2.94
C ASN A 113 -27.91 16.25 -4.36
N THR A 114 -27.62 17.51 -4.69
CA THR A 114 -27.10 17.92 -6.00
C THR A 114 -25.78 18.66 -5.84
N CYS A 115 -24.78 18.27 -6.63
CA CYS A 115 -23.50 18.96 -6.70
C CYS A 115 -23.53 19.90 -7.91
N VAL A 116 -23.74 21.19 -7.68
CA VAL A 116 -23.79 22.21 -8.73
C VAL A 116 -22.90 23.38 -8.33
N CYS A 117 -22.04 23.81 -9.25
CA CYS A 117 -21.34 25.09 -9.12
C CYS A 117 -22.28 26.20 -9.61
N LEU A 118 -22.70 27.09 -8.71
CA LEU A 118 -23.50 28.26 -9.03
C LEU A 118 -22.57 29.47 -9.08
N ALA A 119 -22.63 30.24 -10.18
CA ALA A 119 -21.98 31.54 -10.24
C ALA A 119 -22.85 32.58 -9.51
N ASP A 120 -22.22 33.65 -9.02
CA ASP A 120 -22.97 34.81 -8.55
C ASP A 120 -23.87 35.34 -9.67
N LYS A 121 -25.13 35.67 -9.35
CA LYS A 121 -26.00 36.40 -10.29
C LYS A 121 -25.39 37.78 -10.50
N GLU A 122 -25.29 38.25 -11.75
CA GLU A 122 -24.81 39.60 -12.04
C GLU A 122 -25.68 40.65 -11.31
N THR A 123 -25.17 41.15 -10.19
CA THR A 123 -25.71 42.33 -9.50
C THR A 123 -24.86 43.55 -9.87
N PHE A 124 -25.53 44.70 -10.02
CA PHE A 124 -24.97 46.01 -10.37
C PHE A 124 -23.48 46.19 -10.05
N GLN A 125 -22.66 46.40 -11.10
CA GLN A 125 -21.23 46.65 -10.96
C GLN A 125 -20.98 48.07 -10.43
N LEU A 126 -20.62 48.17 -9.15
CA LEU A 126 -20.04 49.38 -8.58
C LEU A 126 -18.51 49.34 -8.77
N PRO A 127 -17.84 50.49 -9.00
CA PRO A 127 -16.38 50.52 -9.02
C PRO A 127 -15.82 49.96 -7.69
N PHE A 128 -14.79 49.11 -7.78
CA PHE A 128 -14.17 48.38 -6.67
C PHE A 128 -14.99 47.26 -6.01
N SER A 129 -16.17 46.88 -6.53
CA SER A 129 -16.97 45.77 -6.00
C SER A 129 -16.18 44.45 -5.93
N ASN A 130 -15.36 44.16 -6.95
CA ASN A 130 -14.52 42.95 -7.01
C ASN A 130 -13.41 42.91 -5.94
N LEU A 131 -13.02 44.05 -5.37
CA LEU A 131 -12.00 44.12 -4.31
C LEU A 131 -12.59 43.77 -2.93
N LEU A 132 -13.84 44.16 -2.70
CA LEU A 132 -14.56 43.95 -1.44
C LEU A 132 -15.40 42.66 -1.45
N PHE A 133 -15.85 42.22 -2.61
CA PHE A 133 -16.69 41.05 -2.84
C PHE A 133 -16.17 40.29 -4.07
N PRO A 134 -15.17 39.41 -3.91
CA PRO A 134 -14.66 38.63 -5.02
C PRO A 134 -15.78 37.74 -5.59
N HIS A 135 -16.11 37.93 -6.86
CA HIS A 135 -17.17 37.17 -7.52
C HIS A 135 -16.85 35.69 -7.63
N VAL A 136 -17.85 34.86 -7.32
CA VAL A 136 -17.79 33.41 -7.51
C VAL A 136 -18.09 33.08 -8.97
N TRP A 137 -17.07 32.59 -9.67
CA TRP A 137 -17.23 32.07 -11.02
C TRP A 137 -17.49 30.56 -11.01
N ALA A 138 -18.39 30.09 -11.88
CA ALA A 138 -18.68 28.68 -12.07
C ALA A 138 -18.38 28.23 -13.50
N HIS A 139 -17.62 27.13 -13.61
CA HIS A 139 -17.32 26.49 -14.90
C HIS A 139 -18.02 25.16 -15.04
N LYS A 140 -18.74 24.98 -16.15
CA LYS A 140 -19.26 23.66 -16.54
C LYS A 140 -18.18 22.89 -17.30
N ILE A 141 -17.17 22.38 -16.58
CA ILE A 141 -16.01 21.66 -17.15
C ILE A 141 -16.46 20.54 -18.10
N ALA A 142 -17.47 19.76 -17.71
CA ALA A 142 -17.98 18.66 -18.53
C ALA A 142 -18.52 19.15 -19.88
N HIS A 143 -19.24 20.28 -19.90
CA HIS A 143 -19.75 20.86 -21.15
C HIS A 143 -18.59 21.35 -22.02
N ALA A 144 -17.67 22.13 -21.44
CA ALA A 144 -16.53 22.70 -22.16
C ALA A 144 -15.65 21.64 -22.83
N PHE A 145 -15.47 20.48 -22.19
CA PHE A 145 -14.68 19.39 -22.76
C PHE A 145 -15.45 18.53 -23.76
N LEU A 146 -16.72 18.23 -23.48
CA LEU A 146 -17.50 17.27 -24.28
C LEU A 146 -18.12 17.86 -25.54
N GLU A 147 -18.42 19.16 -25.56
CA GLU A 147 -19.11 19.82 -26.67
C GLU A 147 -18.33 19.76 -27.99
N SER A 148 -16.99 19.84 -27.92
CA SER A 148 -16.10 19.79 -29.08
C SER A 148 -15.47 18.41 -29.32
N HIS A 149 -15.81 17.41 -28.49
CA HIS A 149 -15.17 16.10 -28.56
C HIS A 149 -15.83 15.20 -29.62
N PRO A 150 -15.06 14.49 -30.48
CA PRO A 150 -15.63 13.66 -31.56
C PRO A 150 -16.47 12.48 -31.07
N ASP A 151 -16.18 11.95 -29.88
CA ASP A 151 -16.98 10.89 -29.22
C ASP A 151 -17.21 11.21 -27.72
N PRO A 152 -18.22 12.01 -27.37
CA PRO A 152 -18.50 12.38 -25.98
C PRO A 152 -18.96 11.21 -25.12
N GLU A 153 -19.71 10.25 -25.69
CA GLU A 153 -20.25 9.12 -24.96
C GLU A 153 -19.20 8.04 -24.68
N GLY A 154 -18.26 7.82 -25.60
CA GLY A 154 -17.10 6.97 -25.38
C GLY A 154 -16.23 7.50 -24.24
N VAL A 155 -15.97 8.80 -24.19
CA VAL A 155 -15.23 9.46 -23.10
C VAL A 155 -15.93 9.29 -21.75
N LYS A 156 -17.25 9.49 -21.68
CA LYS A 156 -18.01 9.29 -20.42
C LYS A 156 -17.89 7.85 -19.93
N ARG A 157 -18.02 6.87 -20.84
CA ARG A 157 -17.89 5.44 -20.52
C ARG A 157 -16.48 5.10 -20.04
N HIS A 158 -15.44 5.55 -20.74
CA HIS A 158 -14.04 5.35 -20.35
C HIS A 158 -13.75 5.96 -18.98
N ARG A 159 -14.15 7.22 -18.75
CA ARG A 159 -14.02 7.88 -17.44
C ARG A 159 -14.69 7.11 -16.32
N ALA A 160 -15.88 6.54 -16.57
CA ALA A 160 -16.58 5.72 -15.59
C ALA A 160 -15.87 4.39 -15.31
N GLN A 161 -15.28 3.76 -16.32
CA GLN A 161 -14.46 2.54 -16.16
C GLN A 161 -13.19 2.82 -15.35
N GLU A 162 -12.45 3.88 -15.68
CA GLU A 162 -11.27 4.30 -14.92
C GLU A 162 -11.63 4.63 -13.47
N TYR A 163 -12.75 5.33 -13.25
CA TYR A 163 -13.23 5.63 -11.91
C TYR A 163 -13.63 4.37 -11.12
N SER A 164 -14.30 3.41 -11.75
CA SER A 164 -14.63 2.12 -11.13
C SER A 164 -13.36 1.32 -10.78
N SER A 165 -12.36 1.35 -11.66
CA SER A 165 -11.04 0.76 -11.43
C SER A 165 -10.35 1.41 -10.22
N PHE A 166 -10.37 2.74 -10.13
CA PHE A 166 -9.87 3.49 -8.98
C PHE A 166 -10.61 3.11 -7.69
N GLN A 167 -11.94 3.09 -7.70
CA GLN A 167 -12.76 2.77 -6.53
C GLN A 167 -12.49 1.38 -5.99
N ARG A 168 -12.32 0.38 -6.88
CA ARG A 168 -11.92 -0.98 -6.46
C ARG A 168 -10.62 -0.93 -5.69
N ARG A 169 -9.59 -0.24 -6.19
CA ARG A 169 -8.28 -0.17 -5.52
C ARG A 169 -8.29 0.65 -4.23
N SER A 170 -9.06 1.74 -4.17
CA SER A 170 -9.09 2.62 -3.00
C SER A 170 -10.07 2.17 -1.91
N TYR A 171 -10.89 1.16 -2.17
CA TYR A 171 -11.89 0.69 -1.23
C TYR A 171 -11.23 0.04 0.00
N SER A 172 -11.62 0.52 1.18
CA SER A 172 -11.27 -0.11 2.45
C SER A 172 -12.54 -0.54 3.18
N PRO A 173 -12.64 -1.81 3.63
CA PRO A 173 -13.73 -2.25 4.50
C PRO A 173 -13.87 -1.41 5.78
N ALA A 174 -12.80 -0.74 6.23
CA ALA A 174 -12.78 0.13 7.40
C ALA A 174 -13.49 1.48 7.19
N ASP A 175 -13.89 1.80 5.95
CA ASP A 175 -14.62 3.02 5.63
C ASP A 175 -16.13 2.76 5.43
N VAL A 176 -16.57 1.50 5.48
CA VAL A 176 -17.99 1.15 5.37
C VAL A 176 -18.75 1.59 6.63
N LEU A 177 -19.90 2.25 6.43
CA LEU A 177 -20.81 2.61 7.52
C LEU A 177 -21.38 1.34 8.18
N ILE A 178 -21.09 1.16 9.45
CA ILE A 178 -21.62 0.08 10.28
C ILE A 178 -22.32 0.72 11.48
N VAL A 179 -23.56 0.31 11.73
CA VAL A 179 -24.36 0.76 12.86
C VAL A 179 -24.54 -0.41 13.82
N ALA A 180 -24.08 -0.23 15.06
CA ALA A 180 -24.36 -1.19 16.12
C ALA A 180 -25.85 -1.18 16.43
N GLN A 181 -26.48 -2.35 16.33
CA GLN A 181 -27.83 -2.54 16.85
C GLN A 181 -27.81 -2.44 18.37
N ALA A 182 -28.94 -2.03 18.94
CA ALA A 182 -29.07 -1.78 20.38
C ALA A 182 -29.07 -3.09 21.21
N ASN A 183 -27.92 -3.75 21.31
CA ASN A 183 -27.61 -4.78 22.31
C ASN A 183 -27.05 -4.15 23.60
N ASN A 184 -26.56 -2.91 23.49
CA ASN A 184 -26.54 -1.87 24.51
C ASN A 184 -27.78 -0.99 24.21
N PRO A 185 -28.50 -0.40 25.17
CA PRO A 185 -29.67 0.45 24.86
C PRO A 185 -29.38 1.53 23.80
N LEU A 186 -28.11 1.88 23.58
CA LEU A 186 -27.67 2.82 22.56
C LEU A 186 -27.44 2.14 21.20
N GLN A 187 -28.09 2.68 20.17
CA GLN A 187 -27.81 2.44 18.76
C GLN A 187 -26.94 3.58 18.22
N TYR A 188 -25.83 3.28 17.55
CA TYR A 188 -24.88 4.30 17.09
C TYR A 188 -23.98 3.76 15.96
N PRO A 189 -23.39 4.63 15.13
CA PRO A 189 -22.48 4.20 14.08
C PRO A 189 -21.14 3.82 14.70
N THR A 190 -20.68 2.58 14.54
CA THR A 190 -19.38 2.13 15.05
C THR A 190 -18.23 2.44 14.10
N GLN A 191 -18.52 2.65 12.82
CA GLN A 191 -17.53 2.85 11.77
C GLN A 191 -18.13 3.62 10.59
N GLY A 192 -17.29 4.29 9.79
CA GLY A 192 -17.63 4.76 8.45
C GLY A 192 -18.36 6.10 8.40
N VAL A 193 -18.41 6.84 9.51
CA VAL A 193 -18.87 8.23 9.50
C VAL A 193 -17.72 9.14 9.09
N GLU A 194 -17.92 9.93 8.05
CA GLU A 194 -16.95 10.89 7.53
C GLU A 194 -17.59 12.26 7.32
N VAL A 195 -16.83 13.31 7.61
CA VAL A 195 -17.22 14.70 7.35
C VAL A 195 -16.04 15.48 6.81
N ARG A 196 -16.32 16.39 5.87
CA ARG A 196 -15.30 17.34 5.39
C ARG A 196 -14.97 18.35 6.49
N PRO A 197 -13.74 18.86 6.53
CA PRO A 197 -13.38 19.93 7.47
C PRO A 197 -14.35 21.12 7.36
N LEU A 198 -14.78 21.64 8.51
CA LEU A 198 -15.71 22.78 8.62
C LEU A 198 -17.09 22.54 7.98
N ARG A 199 -17.51 21.28 7.84
CA ARG A 199 -18.83 20.92 7.30
C ARG A 199 -19.68 20.19 8.33
N THR A 200 -20.98 20.17 8.02
CA THR A 200 -22.02 19.57 8.84
C THR A 200 -22.54 18.29 8.19
N ILE A 201 -22.82 17.27 8.99
CA ILE A 201 -23.48 16.03 8.57
C ILE A 201 -24.57 15.67 9.58
N ILE A 202 -25.54 14.86 9.15
CA ILE A 202 -26.40 14.11 10.07
C ILE A 202 -25.61 12.90 10.57
N ILE A 203 -25.69 12.61 11.88
CA ILE A 203 -25.07 11.41 12.45
C ILE A 203 -25.98 10.21 12.18
N PRO A 204 -25.58 9.25 11.33
CA PRO A 204 -26.46 8.15 10.96
C PRO A 204 -26.62 7.14 12.10
N GLY A 205 -27.85 6.66 12.29
CA GLY A 205 -28.13 5.47 13.11
C GLY A 205 -28.08 5.68 14.62
N LEU A 206 -28.16 6.92 15.11
CA LEU A 206 -28.38 7.19 16.54
C LEU A 206 -29.78 6.72 16.96
N GLY A 207 -29.86 6.06 18.12
CA GLY A 207 -31.13 5.59 18.66
C GLY A 207 -31.01 5.07 20.09
N LEU A 208 -32.15 4.93 20.73
CA LEU A 208 -32.30 4.40 22.08
C LEU A 208 -33.35 3.28 22.07
N LYS A 209 -32.99 2.09 22.54
CA LYS A 209 -33.91 0.99 22.82
C LYS A 209 -33.84 0.67 24.31
N GLU A 210 -34.88 1.04 25.03
CA GLU A 210 -35.02 0.71 26.44
C GLU A 210 -36.49 0.51 26.81
N GLU A 211 -36.74 -0.07 27.98
CA GLU A 211 -38.09 -0.23 28.50
C GLU A 211 -38.77 1.11 28.80
N LYS A 212 -40.10 1.09 28.84
CA LYS A 212 -40.91 2.29 29.14
C LYS A 212 -40.46 2.91 30.46
N ARG A 213 -40.13 4.20 30.41
CA ARG A 213 -39.69 4.99 31.55
C ARG A 213 -40.44 6.32 31.59
N PRO A 214 -40.52 6.99 32.76
CA PRO A 214 -41.17 8.30 32.84
C PRO A 214 -40.52 9.37 31.96
N LYS A 215 -39.20 9.24 31.76
CA LYS A 215 -38.39 10.16 30.96
C LYS A 215 -37.19 9.41 30.40
N HIS A 216 -37.01 9.52 29.09
CA HIS A 216 -35.88 9.01 28.33
C HIS A 216 -34.89 10.17 28.11
N THR A 217 -33.62 9.95 28.42
CA THR A 217 -32.58 10.99 28.28
C THR A 217 -31.32 10.39 27.67
N VAL A 218 -30.74 11.13 26.72
CA VAL A 218 -29.46 10.79 26.11
C VAL A 218 -28.53 12.00 26.12
N TYR A 219 -27.23 11.69 26.11
CA TYR A 219 -26.14 12.66 26.19
C TYR A 219 -25.18 12.41 25.03
N LEU A 220 -24.81 13.48 24.34
CA LEU A 220 -23.77 13.48 23.32
C LEU A 220 -22.64 14.40 23.77
N THR A 221 -21.39 13.96 23.58
CA THR A 221 -20.20 14.78 23.83
C THR A 221 -19.17 14.53 22.74
N ALA A 222 -18.73 15.58 22.05
CA ALA A 222 -17.67 15.56 21.06
C ALA A 222 -16.37 16.14 21.63
N SER A 223 -15.21 15.69 21.16
CA SER A 223 -13.92 16.27 21.54
C SER A 223 -13.56 17.47 20.67
N LEU A 224 -13.95 17.48 19.39
CA LEU A 224 -13.62 18.55 18.44
C LEU A 224 -14.84 19.41 18.07
N GLY A 225 -15.84 18.81 17.42
CA GLY A 225 -16.97 19.50 16.80
C GLY A 225 -18.12 19.82 17.76
N THR A 226 -19.20 20.34 17.19
CA THR A 226 -20.41 20.74 17.92
C THR A 226 -21.64 20.02 17.37
N PHE A 227 -22.69 19.93 18.19
CA PHE A 227 -23.94 19.31 17.82
C PHE A 227 -25.05 20.34 17.62
N ASP A 228 -25.94 20.08 16.67
CA ASP A 228 -27.19 20.83 16.46
C ASP A 228 -28.25 19.87 15.93
N VAL A 229 -29.49 20.31 15.71
CA VAL A 229 -30.56 19.50 15.14
C VAL A 229 -31.08 20.11 13.83
N ALA A 230 -31.19 19.29 12.77
CA ALA A 230 -31.70 19.74 11.48
C ALA A 230 -33.23 19.97 11.48
N ALA A 231 -33.92 19.35 12.44
CA ALA A 231 -35.35 19.51 12.68
C ALA A 231 -35.66 19.24 14.16
N THR A 232 -36.72 19.85 14.67
CA THR A 232 -37.23 19.63 16.02
C THR A 232 -38.47 18.74 16.00
N VAL A 233 -38.62 17.91 17.03
CA VAL A 233 -39.74 16.99 17.20
C VAL A 233 -40.51 17.38 18.45
N ASP A 234 -41.85 17.36 18.36
CA ASP A 234 -42.72 17.68 19.49
C ASP A 234 -42.45 16.75 20.69
N ASN A 235 -42.60 17.30 21.90
CA ASN A 235 -42.33 16.60 23.16
C ASN A 235 -40.89 16.14 23.35
N VAL A 236 -39.91 16.76 22.68
CA VAL A 236 -38.48 16.54 22.92
C VAL A 236 -37.81 17.83 23.37
N SER A 237 -37.13 17.79 24.52
CA SER A 237 -36.29 18.89 24.98
C SER A 237 -34.87 18.71 24.45
N VAL A 238 -34.33 19.72 23.77
CA VAL A 238 -32.94 19.77 23.32
C VAL A 238 -32.21 20.86 24.10
N SER A 239 -31.00 20.57 24.60
CA SER A 239 -30.14 21.51 25.31
C SER A 239 -28.71 21.34 24.83
N GLY A 240 -27.95 22.45 24.73
CA GLY A 240 -26.57 22.45 24.24
C GLY A 240 -26.45 22.45 22.71
N GLU A 241 -27.40 23.08 22.01
CA GLU A 241 -27.29 23.33 20.57
C GLU A 241 -26.13 24.28 20.28
N GLY A 242 -25.33 23.96 19.25
CA GLY A 242 -24.10 24.68 18.92
C GLY A 242 -22.92 24.39 19.86
N GLU A 243 -23.09 23.55 20.88
CA GLU A 243 -22.05 23.20 21.85
C GLU A 243 -21.45 21.81 21.57
N LYS A 244 -20.33 21.50 22.26
CA LYS A 244 -19.71 20.17 22.23
C LYS A 244 -20.50 19.12 22.99
N HIS A 245 -21.40 19.56 23.88
CA HIS A 245 -22.23 18.69 24.70
C HIS A 245 -23.69 18.98 24.42
N MET A 246 -24.46 17.93 24.11
CA MET A 246 -25.89 18.03 23.86
C MET A 246 -26.66 17.02 24.70
N ILE A 247 -27.80 17.46 25.22
CA ILE A 247 -28.71 16.63 26.01
C ILE A 247 -30.07 16.63 25.32
N LEU A 248 -30.60 15.44 25.05
CA LEU A 248 -31.95 15.27 24.51
C LEU A 248 -32.79 14.46 25.48
N SER A 249 -34.03 14.87 25.73
CA SER A 249 -34.94 14.11 26.59
C SER A 249 -36.40 14.21 26.20
N SER A 250 -37.16 13.14 26.43
CA SER A 250 -38.59 13.06 26.11
C SER A 250 -39.32 12.08 27.03
N PRO A 251 -40.60 12.29 27.34
CA PRO A 251 -41.45 11.25 27.93
C PRO A 251 -41.79 10.13 26.94
N TYR A 252 -41.61 10.34 25.63
CA TYR A 252 -41.93 9.36 24.59
C TYR A 252 -40.67 8.88 23.88
N LEU A 253 -40.39 7.57 23.98
CA LEU A 253 -39.21 6.96 23.35
C LEU A 253 -39.19 7.14 21.82
N SER A 254 -40.36 7.04 21.17
CA SER A 254 -40.48 7.21 19.72
C SER A 254 -40.17 8.65 19.28
N ALA A 255 -40.66 9.65 20.02
CA ALA A 255 -40.32 11.06 19.74
C ALA A 255 -38.82 11.32 19.92
N LEU A 256 -38.20 10.75 20.96
CA LEU A 256 -36.75 10.86 21.16
C LEU A 256 -35.95 10.21 20.02
N ASN A 257 -36.33 9.00 19.59
CA ASN A 257 -35.68 8.32 18.48
C ASN A 257 -35.86 9.08 17.16
N ARG A 258 -37.04 9.65 16.93
CA ARG A 258 -37.27 10.54 15.80
C ARG A 258 -36.36 11.78 15.85
N GLN A 259 -36.20 12.40 17.02
CA GLN A 259 -35.30 13.55 17.19
C GLN A 259 -33.83 13.17 16.93
N LEU A 260 -33.41 11.97 17.33
CA LEU A 260 -32.04 11.47 17.12
C LEU A 260 -31.68 11.30 15.63
N GLN A 261 -32.66 11.07 14.76
CA GLN A 261 -32.45 11.02 13.30
C GLN A 261 -32.04 12.38 12.72
N PHE A 262 -32.32 13.48 13.42
CA PHE A 262 -32.02 14.85 12.98
C PHE A 262 -30.80 15.45 13.68
N VAL A 263 -30.12 14.72 14.56
CA VAL A 263 -28.90 15.21 15.19
C VAL A 263 -27.81 15.36 14.15
N THR A 264 -27.24 16.56 14.12
CA THR A 264 -26.14 16.95 13.25
C THR A 264 -24.85 17.10 14.03
N TYR A 265 -23.75 16.86 13.34
CA TYR A 265 -22.40 17.13 13.80
C TYR A 265 -21.75 18.15 12.85
N THR A 266 -21.18 19.21 13.41
CA THR A 266 -20.38 20.19 12.67
C THR A 266 -18.94 20.14 13.15
N ASN A 267 -18.01 19.85 12.23
CA ASN A 267 -16.59 19.96 12.53
C ASN A 267 -16.21 21.45 12.67
N THR A 268 -15.43 21.78 13.71
CA THR A 268 -14.98 23.15 14.00
C THR A 268 -13.48 23.37 13.76
N VAL A 269 -12.73 22.30 13.45
CA VAL A 269 -11.28 22.33 13.29
C VAL A 269 -10.91 21.93 11.86
N PHE A 270 -10.32 22.85 11.12
CA PHE A 270 -9.74 22.52 9.82
C PHE A 270 -8.47 21.66 10.02
N HIS A 271 -8.57 20.38 9.70
CA HIS A 271 -7.42 19.49 9.62
C HIS A 271 -7.62 18.47 8.48
N PRO A 272 -6.63 18.25 7.60
CA PRO A 272 -6.82 17.44 6.39
C PRO A 272 -7.03 15.95 6.66
N LYS A 273 -6.57 15.46 7.82
CA LYS A 273 -6.73 14.06 8.27
C LYS A 273 -6.76 14.00 9.80
N THR A 274 -7.94 14.07 10.40
CA THR A 274 -8.12 13.88 11.85
C THR A 274 -9.38 13.07 12.12
N ALA A 275 -9.69 12.85 13.39
CA ALA A 275 -10.95 12.23 13.76
C ALA A 275 -11.43 12.80 15.10
N ASP A 276 -12.75 12.89 15.24
CA ASP A 276 -13.41 13.26 16.48
C ASP A 276 -13.92 12.01 17.19
N THR A 277 -13.82 11.99 18.52
CA THR A 277 -14.38 10.93 19.35
C THR A 277 -15.67 11.44 19.98
N VAL A 278 -16.79 10.85 19.60
CA VAL A 278 -18.10 11.15 20.15
C VAL A 278 -18.46 10.12 21.20
N LYS A 279 -18.78 10.60 22.40
CA LYS A 279 -19.43 9.83 23.46
C LYS A 279 -20.94 9.96 23.33
N PHE A 280 -21.64 8.83 23.25
CA PHE A 280 -23.09 8.74 23.33
C PHE A 280 -23.45 7.97 24.60
N ALA A 281 -24.35 8.50 25.42
CA ALA A 281 -24.63 7.93 26.73
C ALA A 281 -26.10 8.03 27.14
N THR A 282 -26.54 7.10 27.98
CA THR A 282 -27.81 7.15 28.70
C THR A 282 -27.65 6.45 30.04
N LYS A 283 -28.01 7.12 31.15
CA LYS A 283 -27.82 6.59 32.52
C LYS A 283 -26.42 5.97 32.71
N ASP A 284 -26.36 4.67 33.00
CA ASP A 284 -25.13 3.91 33.25
C ASP A 284 -24.48 3.34 31.97
N HIS A 285 -25.08 3.56 30.80
CA HIS A 285 -24.58 3.07 29.53
C HIS A 285 -23.86 4.17 28.77
N GLN A 286 -22.68 3.83 28.26
CA GLN A 286 -21.85 4.72 27.47
C GLN A 286 -21.31 3.97 26.26
N SER A 287 -21.25 4.67 25.14
CA SER A 287 -20.76 4.20 23.87
C SER A 287 -19.88 5.27 23.24
N PHE A 288 -18.86 4.86 22.51
CA PHE A 288 -17.95 5.76 21.82
C PHE A 288 -17.91 5.40 20.35
N PHE A 289 -17.88 6.41 19.50
CA PHE A 289 -17.64 6.24 18.09
C PHE A 289 -16.81 7.38 17.53
N THR A 290 -16.29 7.17 16.34
CA THR A 290 -15.36 8.09 15.71
C THR A 290 -15.96 8.66 14.43
N ILE A 291 -15.85 9.98 14.27
CA ILE A 291 -16.17 10.68 13.03
C ILE A 291 -14.84 11.04 12.36
N LYS A 292 -14.56 10.45 11.20
CA LYS A 292 -13.37 10.78 10.41
C LYS A 292 -13.55 12.18 9.81
N VAL A 293 -12.60 13.07 10.03
CA VAL A 293 -12.58 14.41 9.45
C VAL A 293 -11.50 14.47 8.40
N GLY A 294 -11.90 14.68 7.15
CA GLY A 294 -10.97 14.69 6.04
C GLY A 294 -11.60 15.00 4.70
N HIS A 295 -10.76 15.23 3.70
CA HIS A 295 -11.20 15.28 2.32
C HIS A 295 -11.17 13.88 1.72
N GLY A 296 -12.23 13.51 1.01
CA GLY A 296 -12.22 12.34 0.15
C GLY A 296 -11.08 12.41 -0.87
N THR A 297 -10.51 11.27 -1.21
CA THR A 297 -9.39 11.21 -2.16
C THR A 297 -9.85 11.68 -3.55
N ILE A 298 -9.14 12.66 -4.10
CA ILE A 298 -9.37 13.11 -5.47
C ILE A 298 -8.84 12.04 -6.43
N PRO A 299 -9.68 11.45 -7.29
CA PRO A 299 -9.25 10.37 -8.16
C PRO A 299 -8.31 10.88 -9.26
N ARG A 300 -7.19 10.18 -9.47
CA ARG A 300 -6.27 10.43 -10.58
C ARG A 300 -6.57 9.43 -11.70
N LEU A 301 -7.40 9.86 -12.65
CA LEU A 301 -7.85 9.05 -13.78
C LEU A 301 -6.97 9.33 -15.00
N TYR A 302 -6.64 8.31 -15.77
CA TYR A 302 -5.80 8.45 -16.96
C TYR A 302 -6.65 8.35 -18.20
N ASN A 303 -6.63 9.39 -19.04
CA ASN A 303 -7.27 9.35 -20.35
C ASN A 303 -6.29 8.76 -21.37
N THR A 304 -6.31 7.44 -21.50
CA THR A 304 -5.41 6.67 -22.39
C THR A 304 -5.91 6.59 -23.83
N GLY A 305 -6.92 7.40 -24.17
CA GLY A 305 -7.63 7.34 -25.44
C GLY A 305 -8.78 6.33 -25.43
N TYR A 306 -9.80 6.62 -26.23
CA TYR A 306 -10.98 5.77 -26.43
C TYR A 306 -10.82 4.79 -27.61
N GLN A 307 -9.60 4.64 -28.12
CA GLN A 307 -9.32 3.74 -29.24
C GLN A 307 -9.77 2.33 -28.86
N ARG A 308 -10.51 1.67 -29.76
CA ARG A 308 -11.07 0.33 -29.52
C ARG A 308 -9.99 -0.76 -29.38
N GLU A 309 -8.76 -0.43 -29.75
CA GLU A 309 -7.61 -1.32 -29.73
C GLU A 309 -6.70 -1.01 -28.53
N TYR A 310 -6.17 -2.06 -27.91
CA TYR A 310 -5.27 -1.95 -26.79
C TYR A 310 -3.94 -1.32 -27.22
N ASN A 311 -3.59 -0.17 -26.63
CA ASN A 311 -2.37 0.56 -26.95
C ASN A 311 -1.46 0.65 -25.73
N ILE A 312 -0.43 -0.20 -25.69
CA ILE A 312 0.55 -0.24 -24.60
C ILE A 312 1.32 1.08 -24.46
N SER A 313 1.58 1.79 -25.56
CA SER A 313 2.31 3.06 -25.57
C SER A 313 1.56 4.20 -24.90
N ALA A 314 0.22 4.12 -24.82
CA ALA A 314 -0.58 5.08 -24.06
C ALA A 314 -0.58 4.77 -22.54
N LEU A 315 -0.20 3.56 -22.15
CA LEU A 315 -0.27 3.07 -20.77
C LEU A 315 1.07 3.08 -20.07
N VAL A 316 2.16 2.82 -20.80
CA VAL A 316 3.49 2.58 -20.23
C VAL A 316 4.52 3.52 -20.85
N THR A 317 5.34 4.11 -19.99
CA THR A 317 6.61 4.77 -20.35
C THR A 317 7.74 4.01 -19.68
N ILE A 318 8.83 3.76 -20.42
CA ILE A 318 10.04 3.13 -19.88
C ILE A 318 10.96 4.23 -19.37
N ALA A 319 11.37 4.16 -18.12
CA ALA A 319 12.29 5.09 -17.50
C ALA A 319 13.61 4.38 -17.20
N THR A 320 14.72 5.03 -17.55
CA THR A 320 16.06 4.53 -17.26
C THR A 320 17.02 5.65 -16.93
N LYS A 321 18.18 5.29 -16.39
CA LYS A 321 19.27 6.20 -16.08
C LYS A 321 20.58 5.62 -16.59
N THR A 322 21.37 6.46 -17.26
CA THR A 322 22.69 6.08 -17.77
C THR A 322 23.82 6.87 -17.11
N PHE A 323 25.01 6.26 -17.04
CA PHE A 323 26.26 6.91 -16.68
C PHE A 323 27.44 6.14 -17.24
N LEU A 324 28.23 6.76 -18.11
CA LEU A 324 29.42 6.22 -18.76
C LEU A 324 29.20 4.88 -19.51
N ARG A 325 27.95 4.56 -19.88
CA ARG A 325 27.54 3.27 -20.46
C ARG A 325 26.63 3.44 -21.68
N TYR A 326 26.97 4.35 -22.59
CA TYR A 326 26.19 4.59 -23.81
C TYR A 326 26.09 3.36 -24.72
N ASP A 327 27.10 2.48 -24.72
CA ASP A 327 27.04 1.21 -25.44
C ASP A 327 25.91 0.32 -24.93
N LYS A 328 25.78 0.20 -23.60
CA LYS A 328 24.72 -0.58 -22.94
C LYS A 328 23.36 0.06 -23.15
N LEU A 329 23.28 1.38 -22.98
CA LEU A 329 22.05 2.14 -23.23
C LEU A 329 21.56 1.95 -24.67
N LYS A 330 22.47 1.94 -25.64
CA LYS A 330 22.13 1.66 -27.04
C LYS A 330 21.57 0.24 -27.20
N ASP A 331 22.22 -0.78 -26.63
CA ASP A 331 21.72 -2.16 -26.66
C ASP A 331 20.30 -2.26 -26.03
N LEU A 332 20.07 -1.55 -24.93
CA LEU A 332 18.75 -1.45 -24.29
C LEU A 332 17.73 -0.82 -25.24
N ILE A 333 18.02 0.35 -25.82
CA ILE A 333 17.13 1.05 -26.75
C ILE A 333 16.81 0.19 -27.96
N ASP A 334 17.81 -0.42 -28.59
CA ASP A 334 17.66 -1.26 -29.78
C ASP A 334 16.76 -2.46 -29.47
N SER A 335 16.97 -3.11 -28.32
CA SER A 335 16.12 -4.23 -27.89
C SER A 335 14.70 -3.79 -27.52
N ILE A 336 14.50 -2.64 -26.88
CA ILE A 336 13.15 -2.08 -26.65
C ILE A 336 12.46 -1.86 -27.98
N ARG A 337 13.13 -1.23 -28.96
CA ARG A 337 12.53 -0.90 -30.26
C ARG A 337 12.17 -2.14 -31.08
N GLN A 338 12.84 -3.27 -30.86
CA GLN A 338 12.47 -4.55 -31.46
C GLN A 338 11.08 -5.06 -31.03
N TYR A 339 10.70 -4.86 -29.75
CA TYR A 339 9.44 -5.40 -29.20
C TYR A 339 8.36 -4.35 -28.97
N TYR A 340 8.76 -3.11 -28.69
CA TYR A 340 7.91 -1.98 -28.31
C TYR A 340 8.35 -0.70 -29.06
N PRO A 341 8.15 -0.64 -30.39
CA PRO A 341 8.71 0.41 -31.24
C PRO A 341 8.20 1.83 -30.90
N THR A 342 6.99 1.94 -30.36
CA THR A 342 6.29 3.21 -30.11
C THR A 342 6.24 3.62 -28.64
N VAL A 343 6.74 2.79 -27.72
CA VAL A 343 6.75 3.12 -26.28
C VAL A 343 7.81 4.19 -26.00
N THR A 344 7.41 5.25 -25.30
CA THR A 344 8.32 6.33 -24.89
C THR A 344 9.39 5.82 -23.94
N ILE A 345 10.63 6.24 -24.17
CA ILE A 345 11.78 5.98 -23.31
C ILE A 345 12.26 7.32 -22.75
N VAL A 346 12.20 7.47 -21.43
CA VAL A 346 12.75 8.62 -20.70
C VAL A 346 14.11 8.23 -20.13
N ILE A 347 15.13 9.01 -20.46
CA ILE A 347 16.52 8.75 -20.09
C ILE A 347 17.04 9.90 -19.24
N ALA A 348 17.38 9.63 -17.99
CA ALA A 348 18.15 10.54 -17.16
C ALA A 348 19.66 10.25 -17.34
N ASP A 349 20.43 11.30 -17.60
CA ASP A 349 21.84 11.20 -17.95
C ASP A 349 22.69 12.14 -17.08
N ASP A 350 23.55 11.59 -16.23
CA ASP A 350 24.45 12.35 -15.37
C ASP A 350 25.93 12.23 -15.78
N ASN A 351 26.22 12.02 -17.06
CA ASN A 351 27.57 12.07 -17.60
C ASN A 351 28.17 13.49 -17.54
N GLU A 352 29.50 13.61 -17.43
CA GLU A 352 30.20 14.91 -17.44
C GLU A 352 30.14 15.56 -18.83
N HIS A 353 30.22 14.73 -19.86
CA HIS A 353 30.14 15.11 -21.26
C HIS A 353 29.05 14.26 -21.94
N PRO A 354 27.77 14.63 -21.79
CA PRO A 354 26.67 13.85 -22.34
C PRO A 354 26.72 13.76 -23.87
N GLN A 355 26.47 12.57 -24.40
CA GLN A 355 26.30 12.34 -25.84
C GLN A 355 24.82 12.45 -26.21
N PRO A 356 24.45 13.12 -27.30
CA PRO A 356 23.04 13.18 -27.72
C PRO A 356 22.49 11.77 -28.00
N VAL A 357 21.42 11.39 -27.30
CA VAL A 357 20.67 10.16 -27.57
C VAL A 357 19.41 10.55 -28.34
N THR A 358 19.38 10.26 -29.63
CA THR A 358 18.28 10.65 -30.53
C THR A 358 17.58 9.43 -31.13
N GLY A 359 16.29 9.57 -31.40
CA GLY A 359 15.48 8.51 -31.99
C GLY A 359 13.98 8.74 -31.75
N PRO A 360 13.11 7.94 -32.39
CA PRO A 360 11.68 8.04 -32.19
C PRO A 360 11.33 7.73 -30.72
N HIS A 361 10.42 8.51 -30.14
CA HIS A 361 9.91 8.32 -28.76
C HIS A 361 11.01 8.25 -27.69
N ILE A 362 12.09 9.03 -27.86
CA ILE A 362 13.15 9.19 -26.86
C ILE A 362 13.05 10.59 -26.27
N GLU A 363 13.02 10.66 -24.94
CA GLU A 363 13.17 11.89 -24.18
C GLU A 363 14.46 11.80 -23.35
N HIS A 364 15.44 12.64 -23.67
CA HIS A 364 16.76 12.61 -23.06
C HIS A 364 16.97 13.85 -22.19
N TYR A 365 17.17 13.62 -20.88
CA TYR A 365 17.31 14.67 -19.88
C TYR A 365 18.69 14.62 -19.23
N ILE A 366 19.40 15.74 -19.30
CA ILE A 366 20.75 15.90 -18.75
C ILE A 366 20.67 16.39 -17.30
N MET A 367 21.48 15.80 -16.45
CA MET A 367 21.65 16.14 -15.03
C MET A 367 23.06 16.66 -14.75
N PRO A 368 23.29 17.32 -13.60
CA PRO A 368 24.63 17.59 -13.12
C PRO A 368 25.48 16.31 -13.04
N PHE A 369 26.76 16.42 -13.38
CA PHE A 369 27.68 15.28 -13.43
C PHE A 369 27.66 14.45 -12.14
N GLY A 370 27.50 13.14 -12.29
CA GLY A 370 27.61 12.15 -11.22
C GLY A 370 26.59 12.32 -10.10
N LYS A 371 25.51 13.11 -10.32
CA LYS A 371 24.46 13.43 -9.33
C LYS A 371 23.88 12.17 -8.67
N GLY A 372 23.85 11.05 -9.39
CA GLY A 372 23.64 9.74 -8.80
C GLY A 372 22.33 9.08 -9.17
N TRP A 373 22.23 7.82 -8.74
CA TRP A 373 21.22 6.89 -9.21
C TRP A 373 19.80 7.28 -8.82
N PHE A 374 19.52 7.49 -7.53
CA PHE A 374 18.17 7.86 -7.06
C PHE A 374 17.72 9.25 -7.52
N ALA A 375 18.65 10.21 -7.65
CA ALA A 375 18.35 11.49 -8.26
C ALA A 375 17.92 11.33 -9.74
N GLY A 376 18.62 10.47 -10.49
CA GLY A 376 18.25 10.15 -11.87
C GLY A 376 16.92 9.42 -11.98
N ARG A 377 16.60 8.52 -11.05
CA ARG A 377 15.27 7.89 -10.97
C ARG A 377 14.17 8.93 -10.81
N ASN A 378 14.32 9.85 -9.86
CA ASN A 378 13.34 10.92 -9.65
C ASN A 378 13.16 11.77 -10.90
N LEU A 379 14.25 12.17 -11.55
CA LEU A 379 14.15 12.96 -12.79
C LEU A 379 13.37 12.18 -13.85
N ALA A 380 13.78 10.96 -14.19
CA ALA A 380 13.11 10.20 -15.24
C ALA A 380 11.62 9.95 -14.91
N VAL A 381 11.31 9.51 -13.69
CA VAL A 381 9.92 9.24 -13.26
C VAL A 381 9.06 10.51 -13.20
N SER A 382 9.65 11.68 -12.92
CA SER A 382 8.91 12.95 -12.93
C SER A 382 8.44 13.39 -14.31
N GLN A 383 9.08 12.91 -15.39
CA GLN A 383 8.69 13.21 -16.77
C GLN A 383 7.65 12.21 -17.31
N VAL A 384 7.38 11.11 -16.59
CA VAL A 384 6.38 10.12 -17.02
C VAL A 384 4.97 10.68 -16.87
N THR A 385 4.23 10.67 -17.98
CA THR A 385 2.83 11.12 -18.06
C THR A 385 1.83 9.97 -18.20
N THR A 386 2.31 8.76 -18.51
CA THR A 386 1.50 7.55 -18.67
C THR A 386 1.06 6.98 -17.32
N LYS A 387 0.03 6.13 -17.33
CA LYS A 387 -0.52 5.47 -16.13
C LYS A 387 0.50 4.64 -15.35
N TYR A 388 1.40 3.99 -16.09
CA TYR A 388 2.43 3.13 -15.55
C TYR A 388 3.81 3.59 -16.01
N VAL A 389 4.78 3.47 -15.10
CA VAL A 389 6.20 3.59 -15.38
C VAL A 389 6.84 2.21 -15.24
N LEU A 390 7.65 1.82 -16.22
CA LEU A 390 8.55 0.69 -16.09
C LEU A 390 9.96 1.21 -15.78
N TRP A 391 10.53 0.82 -14.64
CA TRP A 391 11.94 1.07 -14.36
C TRP A 391 12.81 -0.06 -14.94
N VAL A 392 13.86 0.32 -15.67
CA VAL A 392 14.90 -0.61 -16.17
C VAL A 392 16.30 0.00 -15.98
N ASP A 393 17.27 -0.85 -15.67
CA ASP A 393 18.68 -0.45 -15.71
C ASP A 393 19.18 -0.43 -17.18
N ASP A 394 20.14 0.44 -17.47
CA ASP A 394 20.68 0.70 -18.82
C ASP A 394 21.41 -0.50 -19.46
N ASP A 395 21.68 -1.56 -18.71
CA ASP A 395 22.32 -2.80 -19.15
C ASP A 395 21.36 -4.00 -19.25
N PHE A 396 20.06 -3.73 -19.24
CA PHE A 396 19.04 -4.73 -19.54
C PHE A 396 18.77 -4.86 -21.04
N ILE A 397 18.28 -6.04 -21.43
CA ILE A 397 17.98 -6.41 -22.81
C ILE A 397 16.57 -7.00 -22.86
N PHE A 398 15.71 -6.39 -23.66
CA PHE A 398 14.35 -6.87 -23.89
C PHE A 398 14.40 -8.13 -24.77
N THR A 399 13.51 -9.07 -24.44
CA THR A 399 13.38 -10.33 -25.18
C THR A 399 11.91 -10.65 -25.40
N ALA A 400 11.63 -11.73 -26.14
CA ALA A 400 10.26 -12.23 -26.30
C ALA A 400 9.54 -12.52 -24.97
N ASN A 401 10.28 -12.72 -23.87
CA ASN A 401 9.73 -12.98 -22.52
C ASN A 401 9.47 -11.70 -21.70
N THR A 402 9.86 -10.53 -22.22
CA THR A 402 9.68 -9.24 -21.54
C THR A 402 8.31 -8.67 -21.93
N LYS A 403 7.24 -9.17 -21.30
CA LYS A 403 5.84 -8.84 -21.64
C LYS A 403 5.26 -7.73 -20.76
N LEU A 404 5.24 -6.50 -21.26
CA LEU A 404 4.66 -5.33 -20.56
C LEU A 404 3.16 -5.48 -20.36
N GLU A 405 2.46 -6.07 -21.33
CA GLU A 405 1.01 -6.30 -21.30
C GLU A 405 0.60 -7.11 -20.08
N LYS A 406 1.44 -8.09 -19.70
CA LYS A 406 1.20 -8.95 -18.53
C LYS A 406 1.35 -8.16 -17.23
N MET A 407 2.36 -7.31 -17.13
CA MET A 407 2.54 -6.44 -15.96
C MET A 407 1.36 -5.47 -15.81
N VAL A 408 0.90 -4.88 -16.91
CA VAL A 408 -0.30 -4.03 -16.93
C VAL A 408 -1.55 -4.82 -16.51
N ASP A 409 -1.75 -6.02 -17.06
CA ASP A 409 -2.92 -6.86 -16.74
C ASP A 409 -3.01 -7.18 -15.25
N ILE A 410 -1.86 -7.47 -14.62
CA ILE A 410 -1.76 -7.69 -13.18
C ILE A 410 -2.17 -6.42 -12.41
N LEU A 411 -1.62 -5.26 -12.76
CA LEU A 411 -1.92 -3.99 -12.07
C LEU A 411 -3.37 -3.51 -12.28
N GLU A 412 -4.02 -3.88 -13.39
CA GLU A 412 -5.43 -3.54 -13.65
C GLU A 412 -6.42 -4.49 -12.96
N LYS A 413 -6.03 -5.76 -12.76
CA LYS A 413 -6.89 -6.81 -12.19
C LYS A 413 -6.65 -7.11 -10.72
N THR A 414 -5.70 -6.44 -10.08
CA THR A 414 -5.37 -6.60 -8.65
C THR A 414 -5.36 -5.26 -7.93
N THR A 415 -5.07 -5.28 -6.62
CA THR A 415 -4.84 -4.08 -5.81
C THR A 415 -3.36 -3.68 -5.74
N LEU A 416 -2.48 -4.34 -6.50
CA LEU A 416 -1.06 -4.01 -6.52
C LEU A 416 -0.84 -2.60 -7.11
N ASP A 417 0.07 -1.86 -6.50
CA ASP A 417 0.57 -0.58 -7.01
C ASP A 417 1.87 -0.76 -7.81
N LEU A 418 2.61 -1.86 -7.60
CA LEU A 418 3.87 -2.17 -8.26
C LEU A 418 4.04 -3.69 -8.45
N VAL A 419 4.57 -4.09 -9.61
CA VAL A 419 4.90 -5.48 -9.90
C VAL A 419 6.31 -5.60 -10.49
N GLY A 420 7.15 -6.44 -9.89
CA GLY A 420 8.48 -6.78 -10.38
C GLY A 420 8.48 -8.02 -11.28
N GLY A 421 9.41 -8.08 -12.23
CA GLY A 421 9.70 -9.29 -13.00
C GLY A 421 10.96 -10.01 -12.51
N ALA A 422 11.46 -10.94 -13.32
CA ALA A 422 12.72 -11.62 -13.11
C ALA A 422 13.81 -11.11 -14.07
N VAL A 423 15.06 -11.13 -13.63
CA VAL A 423 16.23 -10.76 -14.44
C VAL A 423 17.04 -12.03 -14.71
N ARG A 424 17.26 -12.34 -15.99
CA ARG A 424 18.05 -13.47 -16.44
C ARG A 424 19.46 -13.03 -16.81
N GLU A 425 20.45 -13.59 -16.15
CA GLU A 425 21.85 -13.40 -16.50
C GLU A 425 22.23 -14.21 -17.74
N VAL A 426 23.34 -13.83 -18.38
CA VAL A 426 23.89 -14.54 -19.55
C VAL A 426 24.26 -16.01 -19.23
N THR A 427 24.50 -16.33 -17.96
CA THR A 427 24.72 -17.70 -17.47
C THR A 427 23.46 -18.57 -17.52
N GLY A 428 22.28 -17.98 -17.75
CA GLY A 428 20.97 -18.63 -17.68
C GLY A 428 20.33 -18.55 -16.29
N TYR A 429 21.07 -18.13 -15.26
CA TYR A 429 20.52 -17.91 -13.91
C TYR A 429 19.47 -16.81 -13.94
N THR A 430 18.33 -17.03 -13.30
CA THR A 430 17.21 -16.07 -13.25
C THR A 430 16.93 -15.66 -11.81
N ALA A 431 17.03 -14.37 -11.53
CA ALA A 431 16.84 -13.78 -10.21
C ALA A 431 15.57 -12.94 -10.16
N THR A 432 14.77 -13.10 -9.09
CA THR A 432 13.56 -12.29 -8.85
C THR A 432 13.75 -11.27 -7.72
N PHE A 433 14.74 -11.48 -6.84
CA PHE A 433 15.06 -10.63 -5.69
C PHE A 433 13.84 -10.34 -4.80
N ARG A 434 13.22 -11.40 -4.26
CA ARG A 434 12.01 -11.31 -3.44
C ARG A 434 12.37 -11.16 -1.96
N HIS A 435 11.94 -10.07 -1.35
CA HIS A 435 12.11 -9.84 0.08
C HIS A 435 10.79 -9.59 0.80
N ILE A 436 10.75 -10.06 2.04
CA ILE A 436 9.80 -9.64 3.07
C ILE A 436 10.53 -8.66 3.98
N ILE A 437 9.88 -7.54 4.26
CA ILE A 437 10.40 -6.48 5.12
C ILE A 437 9.37 -6.20 6.21
N SER A 438 9.80 -6.21 7.47
CA SER A 438 8.96 -5.85 8.62
C SER A 438 9.69 -4.88 9.54
N VAL A 439 8.94 -3.97 10.15
CA VAL A 439 9.43 -3.04 11.15
C VAL A 439 8.75 -3.36 12.48
N GLU A 440 9.55 -3.59 13.52
CA GLU A 440 9.08 -3.74 14.89
C GLU A 440 9.17 -2.40 15.61
N GLU A 441 8.03 -1.92 16.14
CA GLU A 441 7.97 -0.68 16.90
C GLU A 441 8.83 -0.76 18.16
N GLY A 442 9.69 0.24 18.35
CA GLY A 442 10.50 0.38 19.56
C GLY A 442 10.07 1.55 20.44
N GLY A 443 10.76 1.70 21.57
CA GLY A 443 10.61 2.86 22.45
C GLY A 443 11.26 4.13 21.89
N GLU A 444 11.64 5.06 22.77
CA GLU A 444 12.18 6.38 22.40
C GLU A 444 13.39 6.32 21.46
N GLU A 445 14.23 5.29 21.60
CA GLU A 445 15.45 5.06 20.81
C GLU A 445 15.23 4.73 19.32
N GLY A 446 14.01 4.33 18.94
CA GLY A 446 13.71 3.94 17.55
C GLY A 446 13.33 2.48 17.35
N ASP A 447 12.99 2.17 16.11
CA ASP A 447 12.38 0.92 15.65
C ASP A 447 13.43 -0.07 15.10
N CYS A 448 13.02 -1.30 14.84
CA CYS A 448 13.90 -2.37 14.37
C CYS A 448 13.45 -2.93 13.03
N LEU A 449 14.35 -2.91 12.04
CA LEU A 449 14.10 -3.35 10.68
C LEU A 449 14.51 -4.82 10.48
N HIS A 450 13.63 -5.63 9.91
CA HIS A 450 13.93 -7.01 9.56
C HIS A 450 13.71 -7.25 8.07
N ILE A 451 14.74 -7.74 7.40
CA ILE A 451 14.73 -8.06 5.97
C ILE A 451 15.01 -9.57 5.81
N ARG A 452 14.17 -10.26 5.06
CA ARG A 452 14.29 -11.70 4.80
C ARG A 452 14.01 -12.01 3.34
N HIS A 453 14.72 -12.97 2.76
CA HIS A 453 14.34 -13.53 1.48
C HIS A 453 13.03 -14.32 1.61
N GLY A 454 12.07 -14.10 0.71
CA GLY A 454 10.79 -14.79 0.75
C GLY A 454 9.65 -14.04 0.07
N TYR A 455 8.44 -14.54 0.27
CA TYR A 455 7.19 -13.92 -0.18
C TYR A 455 6.06 -14.25 0.80
N HIS A 456 5.00 -13.44 0.79
CA HIS A 456 3.87 -13.57 1.71
C HIS A 456 2.90 -14.66 1.26
N HIS A 457 2.39 -14.57 0.03
CA HIS A 457 1.50 -15.58 -0.56
C HIS A 457 1.43 -15.46 -2.09
N VAL A 458 0.89 -16.49 -2.75
CA VAL A 458 0.59 -16.50 -4.19
C VAL A 458 -0.65 -15.66 -4.49
N ILE A 459 -0.71 -15.05 -5.67
CA ILE A 459 -1.83 -14.23 -6.13
C ILE A 459 -2.83 -15.09 -6.90
N GLU A 460 -4.11 -15.07 -6.50
CA GLU A 460 -5.17 -15.79 -7.22
C GLU A 460 -5.33 -15.26 -8.66
N GLY A 461 -5.42 -16.17 -9.63
CA GLY A 461 -5.47 -15.85 -11.06
C GLY A 461 -4.11 -15.52 -11.69
N PHE A 462 -3.04 -15.41 -10.91
CA PHE A 462 -1.67 -15.18 -11.38
C PHE A 462 -0.68 -16.08 -10.62
N PRO A 463 -0.63 -17.40 -10.93
CA PRO A 463 0.09 -18.39 -10.13
C PRO A 463 1.60 -18.19 -10.08
N ASP A 464 2.18 -17.57 -11.11
CA ASP A 464 3.61 -17.23 -11.18
C ASP A 464 3.98 -15.95 -10.42
N CYS A 465 3.00 -15.31 -9.78
CA CYS A 465 3.13 -14.05 -9.06
C CYS A 465 2.85 -14.21 -7.57
N VAL A 466 3.68 -13.55 -6.76
CA VAL A 466 3.59 -13.56 -5.30
C VAL A 466 3.64 -12.15 -4.72
N VAL A 467 3.04 -11.94 -3.55
CA VAL A 467 3.13 -10.67 -2.80
C VAL A 467 4.45 -10.61 -2.02
N VAL A 468 5.15 -9.48 -2.10
CA VAL A 468 6.47 -9.22 -1.50
C VAL A 468 6.57 -7.76 -1.08
N ASP A 469 7.61 -7.39 -0.34
CA ASP A 469 7.85 -5.99 0.06
C ASP A 469 8.93 -5.31 -0.78
N ALA A 470 9.84 -6.08 -1.39
CA ALA A 470 10.82 -5.55 -2.35
C ALA A 470 11.05 -6.50 -3.52
N VAL A 471 11.38 -5.91 -4.68
CA VAL A 471 11.64 -6.60 -5.95
C VAL A 471 12.95 -6.12 -6.56
N ILE A 472 13.44 -6.88 -7.55
CA ILE A 472 14.60 -6.48 -8.35
C ILE A 472 14.34 -5.18 -9.13
N ASN A 473 15.38 -4.48 -9.57
CA ASN A 473 15.34 -3.25 -10.37
C ASN A 473 14.73 -3.40 -11.79
N PHE A 474 13.81 -4.34 -11.98
CA PHE A 474 12.95 -4.49 -13.13
C PHE A 474 11.51 -4.56 -12.63
N PHE A 475 10.83 -3.42 -12.60
CA PHE A 475 9.47 -3.33 -12.10
C PHE A 475 8.63 -2.30 -12.84
N MET A 476 7.32 -2.57 -12.90
CA MET A 476 6.31 -1.65 -13.37
C MET A 476 5.50 -1.15 -12.18
N GLY A 477 5.40 0.15 -12.02
CA GLY A 477 4.61 0.77 -10.96
C GLY A 477 3.60 1.76 -11.52
N ARG A 478 2.53 1.98 -10.78
CA ARG A 478 1.65 3.13 -11.01
C ARG A 478 2.44 4.41 -10.85
N THR A 479 2.43 5.26 -11.88
CA THR A 479 3.29 6.46 -11.93
C THR A 479 3.05 7.36 -10.72
N ASP A 480 1.79 7.59 -10.34
CA ASP A 480 1.42 8.43 -9.20
C ASP A 480 1.92 7.88 -7.86
N LYS A 481 1.98 6.56 -7.73
CA LYS A 481 2.41 5.87 -6.51
C LYS A 481 3.93 5.83 -6.37
N VAL A 482 4.65 5.57 -7.46
CA VAL A 482 6.12 5.64 -7.47
C VAL A 482 6.58 7.08 -7.19
N GLN A 483 5.90 8.09 -7.76
CA GLN A 483 6.16 9.50 -7.48
C GLN A 483 5.85 9.87 -6.03
N GLN A 484 4.79 9.32 -5.44
CA GLN A 484 4.39 9.59 -4.06
C GLN A 484 5.46 9.12 -3.05
N VAL A 485 6.05 7.93 -3.25
CA VAL A 485 7.13 7.42 -2.39
C VAL A 485 8.43 8.20 -2.66
N GLY A 486 8.80 8.34 -3.93
CA GLY A 486 10.02 9.01 -4.35
C GLY A 486 11.30 8.24 -3.97
N PHE A 487 12.43 8.65 -4.56
CA PHE A 487 13.74 8.06 -4.28
C PHE A 487 14.61 9.06 -3.51
N ASN A 488 15.25 8.67 -2.40
CA ASN A 488 16.10 9.61 -1.65
C ASN A 488 17.36 10.01 -2.46
N PRO A 489 17.48 11.26 -2.97
CA PRO A 489 18.58 11.63 -3.86
C PRO A 489 19.95 11.69 -3.16
N ARG A 490 20.00 11.61 -1.82
CA ARG A 490 21.27 11.50 -1.07
C ARG A 490 21.97 10.15 -1.30
N LEU A 491 21.24 9.12 -1.72
CA LEU A 491 21.77 7.79 -2.00
C LEU A 491 22.23 7.68 -3.46
N ALA A 492 23.44 8.16 -3.73
CA ALA A 492 23.92 8.38 -5.09
C ALA A 492 24.45 7.13 -5.81
N ARG A 493 24.81 6.06 -5.08
CA ARG A 493 25.59 4.92 -5.62
C ARG A 493 25.03 3.54 -5.27
N GLN A 494 24.56 3.37 -4.05
CA GLN A 494 23.95 2.14 -3.56
C GLN A 494 22.63 2.54 -2.93
N ALA A 495 21.55 1.86 -3.32
CA ALA A 495 20.26 1.89 -2.61
C ALA A 495 19.23 1.02 -3.35
N HIS A 496 19.00 -0.20 -2.89
CA HIS A 496 18.00 -1.06 -3.52
C HIS A 496 16.73 -1.14 -2.67
N LEU A 497 16.90 -1.45 -1.38
CA LEU A 497 15.80 -1.70 -0.46
C LEU A 497 15.19 -0.41 0.09
N GLU A 498 15.90 0.71 0.05
CA GLU A 498 15.53 1.97 0.69
C GLU A 498 14.23 2.54 0.13
N PHE A 499 14.03 2.46 -1.18
CA PHE A 499 12.76 2.82 -1.81
C PHE A 499 11.61 1.95 -1.28
N PHE A 500 11.85 0.65 -1.11
CA PHE A 500 10.84 -0.30 -0.65
C PHE A 500 10.55 -0.17 0.85
N ILE A 501 11.56 0.16 1.65
CA ILE A 501 11.42 0.51 3.06
C ILE A 501 10.56 1.77 3.22
N ASP A 502 10.84 2.82 2.43
CA ASP A 502 10.03 4.04 2.42
C ASP A 502 8.60 3.81 1.88
N ALA A 503 8.40 2.74 1.10
CA ALA A 503 7.10 2.35 0.54
C ALA A 503 6.22 1.53 1.48
N LEU A 504 6.75 1.04 2.61
CA LEU A 504 5.99 0.23 3.56
C LEU A 504 4.73 0.97 4.03
N GLY A 505 3.59 0.26 4.02
CA GLY A 505 2.27 0.82 4.33
C GLY A 505 1.67 1.75 3.27
N SER A 506 2.41 2.07 2.20
CA SER A 506 1.95 2.96 1.12
C SER A 506 1.75 2.27 -0.22
N LEU A 507 2.56 1.25 -0.53
CA LEU A 507 2.48 0.46 -1.76
C LEU A 507 2.12 -1.00 -1.46
N HIS A 508 1.28 -1.59 -2.30
CA HIS A 508 1.08 -3.04 -2.37
C HIS A 508 1.89 -3.63 -3.53
N ILE A 509 2.83 -4.53 -3.24
CA ILE A 509 3.89 -4.94 -4.18
C ILE A 509 3.83 -6.44 -4.49
N GLY A 510 4.01 -6.80 -5.76
CA GLY A 510 4.10 -8.19 -6.22
C GLY A 510 5.35 -8.48 -7.06
N SER A 511 5.70 -9.76 -7.21
CA SER A 511 6.81 -10.24 -8.04
C SER A 511 6.37 -11.45 -8.86
N CYS A 512 6.60 -11.40 -10.18
CA CYS A 512 6.26 -12.48 -11.11
C CYS A 512 7.52 -13.10 -11.71
N SER A 513 7.62 -14.43 -11.69
CA SER A 513 8.80 -15.15 -12.21
C SER A 513 8.81 -15.35 -13.73
N ASP A 514 7.69 -15.09 -14.40
CA ASP A 514 7.46 -15.42 -15.80
C ASP A 514 7.49 -14.21 -16.75
N VAL A 515 7.62 -13.00 -16.21
CA VAL A 515 8.00 -11.80 -16.97
C VAL A 515 9.49 -11.60 -16.78
N ILE A 516 10.27 -11.86 -17.83
CA ILE A 516 11.73 -11.98 -17.72
C ILE A 516 12.40 -10.97 -18.63
N ILE A 517 13.33 -10.20 -18.07
CA ILE A 517 14.27 -9.35 -18.81
C ILE A 517 15.66 -9.96 -18.77
N SER A 518 16.45 -9.82 -19.83
CA SER A 518 17.83 -10.30 -19.83
C SER A 518 18.78 -9.21 -19.33
N HIS A 519 19.89 -9.60 -18.74
CA HIS A 519 20.96 -8.71 -18.32
C HIS A 519 22.17 -8.88 -19.23
N ALA A 520 22.78 -7.78 -19.68
CA ALA A 520 24.05 -7.84 -20.41
C ALA A 520 25.14 -8.52 -19.57
N SER A 521 26.07 -9.24 -20.20
CA SER A 521 27.08 -10.03 -19.47
C SER A 521 27.89 -9.17 -18.49
N LYS A 522 27.85 -9.54 -17.20
CA LYS A 522 28.78 -9.05 -16.18
C LYS A 522 30.12 -9.80 -16.21
N ILE A 523 30.17 -10.97 -16.87
CA ILE A 523 31.39 -11.77 -17.01
C ILE A 523 32.31 -11.07 -18.01
N LYS A 524 33.43 -10.55 -17.53
CA LYS A 524 34.45 -9.86 -18.33
C LYS A 524 35.83 -10.41 -18.00
N LEU A 525 36.64 -10.61 -19.04
CA LEU A 525 38.05 -10.91 -18.88
C LEU A 525 38.78 -9.62 -18.43
N PRO A 526 39.72 -9.68 -17.47
CA PRO A 526 40.34 -8.47 -16.89
C PRO A 526 41.01 -7.55 -17.93
N TRP A 527 41.55 -8.13 -19.00
CA TRP A 527 42.26 -7.44 -20.09
C TRP A 527 41.36 -6.82 -21.16
N SER A 528 40.03 -7.01 -21.11
CA SER A 528 39.11 -6.49 -22.14
C SER A 528 38.34 -5.22 -21.71
N LYS A 529 38.71 -4.60 -20.59
CA LYS A 529 38.00 -3.41 -20.07
C LYS A 529 38.43 -2.14 -20.80
N THR A 530 37.46 -1.45 -21.41
CA THR A 530 37.62 -0.10 -21.96
C THR A 530 37.84 0.93 -20.85
N ASP A 531 38.40 2.10 -21.17
CA ASP A 531 38.67 3.14 -20.17
C ASP A 531 37.39 3.73 -19.58
N ALA A 532 36.32 3.87 -20.38
CA ALA A 532 34.99 4.24 -19.88
C ALA A 532 34.47 3.23 -18.83
N GLN A 533 34.69 1.93 -19.05
CA GLN A 533 34.31 0.91 -18.08
C GLN A 533 35.14 1.00 -16.80
N LYS A 534 36.45 1.25 -16.90
CA LYS A 534 37.30 1.44 -15.71
C LYS A 534 36.85 2.67 -14.91
N ALA A 535 36.50 3.75 -15.59
CA ALA A 535 35.94 4.96 -14.95
C ALA A 535 34.61 4.65 -14.26
N TYR A 536 33.68 3.98 -14.95
CA TYR A 536 32.42 3.52 -14.36
C TYR A 536 32.64 2.65 -13.11
N ASP A 537 33.51 1.64 -13.20
CA ASP A 537 33.81 0.72 -12.10
C ASP A 537 34.36 1.48 -10.88
N LYS A 538 35.21 2.49 -11.09
CA LYS A 538 35.69 3.38 -10.02
C LYS A 538 34.54 4.11 -9.33
N PHE A 539 33.59 4.66 -10.08
CA PHE A 539 32.40 5.31 -9.49
C PHE A 539 31.46 4.32 -8.79
N ARG A 540 31.34 3.09 -9.29
CA ARG A 540 30.39 2.08 -8.77
C ARG A 540 30.89 1.32 -7.54
N TYR A 541 32.18 0.99 -7.53
CA TYR A 541 32.79 0.07 -6.57
C TYR A 541 33.83 0.72 -5.64
N SER A 542 34.10 2.03 -5.77
CA SER A 542 34.86 2.78 -4.77
C SER A 542 33.93 3.70 -3.98
N PRO A 543 32.98 3.16 -3.18
CA PRO A 543 32.21 3.98 -2.26
C PRO A 543 33.17 4.62 -1.26
N SER A 544 32.98 5.90 -1.01
CA SER A 544 33.68 6.59 0.07
C SER A 544 33.17 6.09 1.42
N SER A 545 33.96 6.20 2.49
CA SER A 545 33.46 5.95 3.86
C SER A 545 32.25 6.84 4.18
N ALA A 546 32.17 8.02 3.57
CA ALA A 546 31.02 8.90 3.65
C ALA A 546 29.74 8.29 3.06
N ASP A 547 29.82 7.55 1.95
CA ASP A 547 28.64 6.91 1.33
C ASP A 547 28.02 5.85 2.26
N ASN A 548 28.83 5.01 2.90
CA ASN A 548 28.34 4.03 3.88
C ASN A 548 27.75 4.70 5.12
N ASN A 549 28.33 5.82 5.56
CA ASN A 549 27.79 6.59 6.69
C ASN A 549 26.42 7.18 6.36
N ILE A 550 26.17 7.58 5.10
CA ILE A 550 24.88 8.12 4.67
C ILE A 550 23.77 7.05 4.78
N HIS A 551 24.02 5.78 4.46
CA HIS A 551 23.01 4.72 4.63
C HIS A 551 22.58 4.60 6.10
N ASN A 552 23.56 4.50 7.00
CA ASN A 552 23.29 4.42 8.44
C ASN A 552 22.60 5.69 8.96
N GLU A 553 23.00 6.87 8.50
CA GLU A 553 22.36 8.14 8.83
C GLU A 553 20.89 8.17 8.37
N VAL A 554 20.60 7.70 7.14
CA VAL A 554 19.23 7.63 6.63
C VAL A 554 18.40 6.68 7.48
N PHE A 555 18.88 5.46 7.76
CA PHE A 555 18.14 4.53 8.60
C PHE A 555 17.94 5.04 10.02
N TYR A 556 18.98 5.61 10.64
CA TYR A 556 18.91 6.11 12.00
C TYR A 556 18.05 7.37 12.14
N PHE A 557 18.29 8.40 11.34
CA PHE A 557 17.60 9.69 11.48
C PHE A 557 16.29 9.77 10.69
N LYS A 558 16.31 9.40 9.40
CA LYS A 558 15.11 9.55 8.55
C LYS A 558 14.07 8.50 8.88
N ASN A 559 14.49 7.24 8.98
CA ASN A 559 13.58 6.12 9.22
C ASN A 559 13.43 5.76 10.72
N ARG A 560 14.17 6.44 11.61
CA ARG A 560 14.12 6.24 13.07
C ARG A 560 14.42 4.80 13.48
N PHE A 561 15.32 4.12 12.78
CA PHE A 561 15.74 2.75 13.10
C PHE A 561 16.95 2.73 14.03
N LYS A 562 16.88 1.96 15.10
CA LYS A 562 18.02 1.67 15.99
C LYS A 562 18.70 0.34 15.70
N CYS A 563 18.01 -0.58 15.01
CA CYS A 563 18.55 -1.89 14.70
C CYS A 563 18.07 -2.42 13.36
N MET A 564 18.86 -3.30 12.76
CA MET A 564 18.53 -3.96 11.50
C MET A 564 19.05 -5.40 11.51
N THR A 565 18.24 -6.34 11.01
CA THR A 565 18.67 -7.72 10.71
C THR A 565 18.37 -8.04 9.25
N SER A 566 19.31 -8.67 8.56
CA SER A 566 19.15 -9.15 7.19
C SER A 566 19.61 -10.61 7.09
N HIS A 567 18.80 -11.46 6.47
CA HIS A 567 19.08 -12.89 6.28
C HIS A 567 19.21 -13.28 4.81
#